data_AF-A0A349D7B6-F1
#
_entry.id   AF-A0A349D7B6-F1
#
_cell.length_a   1.000
_cell.length_b   1.000
_cell.length_c   1.000
_cell.angle_alpha   90.00
_cell.angle_beta   90.00
_cell.angle_gamma   90.00
#
_symmetry.space_group_name_H-M   'P 1'
#
loop_
_entity.id
_entity.type
_entity.pdbx_description
1 polymer ?
#
loop_
_entity_poly.entity_id
_entity_poly.type
_entity_poly.pdbx_seq_one_letter_code
_entity_poly.pdbx_strand_id
1 'polypeptide(L)'
;MIEDWKSIQGPKGPYQISNQLSFTPNKTKWTAAKAKEYYLSKKDNLSKVEGVYERVRISFEDFAGGKYSMAILPAEDPDEYLIIYLSGARNDQDWKAGELKGRIQKTATANFFTVEWIGRDKSVYDDVYANLDSSGIVFYSSGISAISYQFIKVFPVQK
;
A
#
# COMPACT_ATOMS: atom_id res chain seq x y z
N MET A 1 -38.58 15.28 -1.78
CA MET A 1 -37.56 15.93 -0.94
C MET A 1 -36.28 15.15 -1.12
N ILE A 2 -35.22 15.79 -1.62
CA ILE A 2 -33.92 15.16 -1.84
C ILE A 2 -33.17 15.22 -0.51
N GLU A 3 -32.87 14.05 0.08
CA GLU A 3 -32.05 13.98 1.29
C GLU A 3 -30.66 14.55 1.00
N ASP A 4 -30.29 15.60 1.73
CA ASP A 4 -29.02 16.30 1.57
C ASP A 4 -27.89 15.47 2.19
N TRP A 5 -27.41 14.48 1.43
CA TRP A 5 -26.33 13.56 1.78
C TRP A 5 -25.03 14.27 2.20
N LYS A 6 -24.88 15.56 1.85
CA LYS A 6 -23.74 16.39 2.24
C LYS A 6 -23.72 16.69 3.74
N SER A 7 -24.85 16.59 4.44
CA SER A 7 -24.96 16.80 5.89
C SER A 7 -24.43 15.62 6.73
N ILE A 8 -24.27 14.43 6.12
CA ILE A 8 -23.83 13.20 6.82
C ILE A 8 -22.30 13.08 6.87
N GLN A 9 -21.58 13.81 6.03
CA GLN A 9 -20.11 13.87 6.06
C GLN A 9 -19.66 15.10 6.85
N GLY A 10 -19.81 15.04 8.18
CA GLY A 10 -19.10 16.00 9.04
C GLY A 10 -17.60 15.99 8.68
N PRO A 11 -16.93 17.17 8.62
CA PRO A 11 -15.50 17.21 8.35
C PRO A 11 -14.78 16.35 9.38
N LYS A 12 -14.16 15.26 8.93
CA LYS A 12 -13.39 14.38 9.81
C LYS A 12 -12.29 15.22 10.45
N GLY A 13 -12.33 15.34 11.77
CA GLY A 13 -11.46 16.24 12.53
C GLY A 13 -9.97 16.02 12.24
N PRO A 14 -9.13 17.06 12.42
CA PRO A 14 -7.71 16.98 12.14
C PRO A 14 -7.01 15.92 13.01
N TYR A 15 -5.97 15.31 12.45
CA TYR A 15 -5.09 14.38 13.15
C TYR A 15 -4.51 15.05 14.41
N GLN A 16 -4.66 14.41 15.58
CA GLN A 16 -4.11 14.92 16.84
C GLN A 16 -2.62 14.56 16.95
N ILE A 17 -1.77 15.55 17.25
CA ILE A 17 -0.31 15.39 17.36
C ILE A 17 0.08 14.38 18.46
N SER A 18 -0.73 14.22 19.50
CA SER A 18 -0.50 13.23 20.57
C SER A 18 -0.55 11.78 20.09
N ASN A 19 -1.11 11.52 18.90
CA ASN A 19 -1.13 10.19 18.28
C ASN A 19 0.09 9.95 17.37
N GLN A 20 0.94 10.96 17.18
CA GLN A 20 2.10 10.86 16.30
C GLN A 20 3.12 9.88 16.90
N LEU A 21 3.59 8.95 16.08
CA LEU A 21 4.64 8.04 16.49
C LEU A 21 6.00 8.74 16.45
N SER A 22 6.80 8.57 17.50
CA SER A 22 8.17 9.10 17.58
C SER A 22 9.20 8.14 16.97
N PHE A 23 8.95 7.64 15.76
CA PHE A 23 9.89 6.76 15.03
C PHE A 23 10.67 7.51 13.95
N THR A 24 11.94 7.16 13.76
CA THR A 24 12.74 7.64 12.63
C THR A 24 12.17 7.08 11.33
N PRO A 25 11.83 7.93 10.33
CA PRO A 25 11.34 7.47 9.03
C PRO A 25 12.31 6.50 8.34
N ASN A 26 11.82 5.31 7.95
CA ASN A 26 12.62 4.34 7.20
C ASN A 26 12.58 4.67 5.69
N LYS A 27 13.26 5.77 5.31
CA LYS A 27 13.27 6.28 3.94
C LYS A 27 14.13 5.42 3.01
N THR A 28 13.58 5.10 1.85
CA THR A 28 14.30 4.44 0.77
C THR A 28 14.80 5.44 -0.28
N LYS A 29 15.54 4.96 -1.27
CA LYS A 29 15.92 5.75 -2.46
C LYS A 29 14.75 6.10 -3.37
N TRP A 30 13.61 5.42 -3.20
CA TRP A 30 12.46 5.49 -4.09
C TRP A 30 11.52 6.64 -3.73
N THR A 31 11.12 7.38 -4.75
CA THR A 31 10.07 8.41 -4.68
C THR A 31 9.03 8.10 -5.74
N ALA A 32 7.86 8.75 -5.68
CA ALA A 32 6.82 8.57 -6.70
C ALA A 32 7.33 8.88 -8.12
N ALA A 33 8.17 9.91 -8.28
CA ALA A 33 8.78 10.27 -9.55
C ALA A 33 9.74 9.18 -10.06
N LYS A 34 10.69 8.77 -9.21
CA LYS A 34 11.67 7.73 -9.55
C LYS A 34 11.03 6.38 -9.86
N ALA A 35 9.97 6.02 -9.13
CA ALA A 35 9.23 4.78 -9.39
C ALA A 35 8.56 4.83 -10.78
N LYS A 36 7.91 5.95 -11.12
CA LYS A 36 7.29 6.12 -12.45
C LYS A 36 8.33 6.10 -13.57
N GLU A 37 9.44 6.80 -13.41
CA GLU A 37 10.56 6.78 -14.35
C GLU A 37 11.08 5.35 -14.57
N TYR A 38 11.29 4.61 -13.48
CA TYR A 38 11.70 3.20 -13.53
C TYR A 38 10.71 2.36 -14.34
N TYR A 39 9.41 2.39 -14.03
CA TYR A 39 8.40 1.60 -14.75
C TYR A 39 8.32 1.96 -16.24
N LEU A 40 8.48 3.24 -16.58
CA LEU A 40 8.52 3.67 -17.98
C LEU A 40 9.77 3.15 -18.69
N SER A 41 10.92 3.16 -18.03
CA SER A 41 12.18 2.63 -18.58
C SER A 41 12.19 1.11 -18.76
N LYS A 42 11.33 0.39 -18.04
CA LYS A 42 11.25 -1.08 -18.02
C LYS A 42 9.94 -1.62 -18.59
N LYS A 43 9.20 -0.82 -19.35
CA LYS A 43 7.83 -1.13 -19.79
C LYS A 43 7.66 -2.53 -20.40
N ASP A 44 8.64 -2.99 -21.18
CA ASP A 44 8.57 -4.27 -21.89
C ASP A 44 8.99 -5.48 -21.04
N ASN A 45 9.62 -5.25 -19.89
CA ASN A 45 10.18 -6.29 -19.00
C ASN A 45 9.70 -6.12 -17.55
N LEU A 46 8.54 -5.50 -17.36
CA LEU A 46 8.01 -5.23 -16.03
C LEU A 46 7.31 -6.48 -15.47
N SER A 47 7.63 -6.88 -14.24
CA SER A 47 6.87 -7.93 -13.55
C SER A 47 5.42 -7.50 -13.36
N LYS A 48 4.51 -8.47 -13.36
CA LYS A 48 3.06 -8.21 -13.21
C LYS A 48 2.74 -7.47 -11.91
N VAL A 49 3.51 -7.75 -10.84
CA VAL A 49 3.33 -7.16 -9.51
C VAL A 49 3.91 -5.75 -9.39
N GLU A 50 4.85 -5.36 -10.25
CA GLU A 50 5.49 -4.05 -10.16
C GLU A 50 4.57 -2.93 -10.66
N GLY A 51 4.45 -1.84 -9.92
CA GLY A 51 3.61 -0.71 -10.33
C GLY A 51 3.22 0.22 -9.18
N VAL A 52 2.34 1.17 -9.48
CA VAL A 52 1.69 2.02 -8.47
C VAL A 52 0.29 1.49 -8.21
N TYR A 53 -0.04 1.39 -6.93
CA TYR A 53 -1.26 0.80 -6.42
C TYR A 53 -2.01 1.80 -5.53
N GLU A 54 -3.33 1.85 -5.67
CA GLU A 54 -4.21 2.61 -4.80
C GLU A 54 -5.09 1.68 -3.98
N ARG A 55 -5.18 1.93 -2.68
CA ARG A 55 -6.07 1.17 -1.80
C ARG A 55 -7.52 1.44 -2.17
N VAL A 56 -8.27 0.37 -2.42
CA VAL A 56 -9.72 0.43 -2.57
C VAL A 56 -10.36 0.34 -1.20
N ARG A 57 -11.33 1.23 -0.94
CA ARG A 57 -12.16 1.14 0.25
C ARG A 57 -13.24 0.11 0.01
N ILE A 58 -13.15 -1.05 0.68
CA ILE A 58 -14.05 -2.19 0.45
C ILE A 58 -15.35 -2.05 1.26
N SER A 59 -15.37 -1.31 2.37
CA SER A 59 -16.59 -1.07 3.15
C SER A 59 -16.63 0.33 3.78
N PHE A 60 -17.85 0.78 4.13
CA PHE A 60 -18.05 2.01 4.90
C PHE A 60 -17.46 1.91 6.32
N GLU A 61 -17.31 0.69 6.84
CA GLU A 61 -16.72 0.37 8.14
C GLU A 61 -15.18 0.28 8.10
N ASP A 62 -14.55 0.55 6.96
CA ASP A 62 -13.10 0.71 6.87
C ASP A 62 -12.66 2.03 7.55
N PHE A 63 -12.67 2.00 8.88
CA PHE A 63 -12.25 3.09 9.75
C PHE A 63 -10.72 3.19 9.86
N ALA A 64 -10.00 2.10 9.55
CA ALA A 64 -8.64 1.89 10.00
C ALA A 64 -7.53 2.38 9.05
N GLY A 65 -7.77 2.49 7.74
CA GLY A 65 -6.64 2.65 6.80
C GLY A 65 -6.66 3.80 5.79
N GLY A 66 -7.83 4.39 5.52
CA GLY A 66 -7.94 5.48 4.55
C GLY A 66 -7.50 5.11 3.12
N LYS A 67 -7.70 6.03 2.16
CA LYS A 67 -7.22 5.87 0.79
C LYS A 67 -5.74 6.26 0.74
N TYR A 68 -4.85 5.34 0.42
CA TYR A 68 -3.43 5.67 0.21
C TYR A 68 -2.87 4.95 -1.01
N SER A 69 -1.73 5.44 -1.47
CA SER A 69 -1.00 4.92 -2.62
C SER A 69 0.36 4.36 -2.22
N MET A 70 0.77 3.31 -2.92
CA MET A 70 2.05 2.65 -2.73
C MET A 70 2.66 2.24 -4.08
N ALA A 71 3.97 2.08 -4.13
CA ALA A 71 4.68 1.51 -5.26
C ALA A 71 5.24 0.14 -4.88
N ILE A 72 5.17 -0.83 -5.80
CA ILE A 72 5.85 -2.12 -5.69
C ILE A 72 7.02 -2.13 -6.67
N LEU A 73 8.24 -2.18 -6.13
CA LEU A 73 9.50 -2.09 -6.87
C LEU A 73 10.34 -3.35 -6.64
N PRO A 74 11.24 -3.75 -7.55
CA PRO A 74 12.14 -4.87 -7.27
C PRO A 74 13.05 -4.54 -6.09
N ALA A 75 13.37 -5.56 -5.29
CA ALA A 75 14.43 -5.49 -4.30
C ALA A 75 15.79 -5.80 -4.94
N GLU A 76 16.84 -5.91 -4.12
CA GLU A 76 18.16 -6.38 -4.57
C GLU A 76 18.13 -7.89 -4.86
N ASP A 77 17.36 -8.65 -4.07
CA ASP A 77 17.06 -10.04 -4.35
C ASP A 77 16.02 -10.13 -5.50
N PRO A 78 16.28 -10.93 -6.56
CA PRO A 78 15.40 -11.06 -7.71
C PRO A 78 14.02 -11.69 -7.39
N ASP A 79 13.89 -12.37 -6.25
CA ASP A 79 12.66 -12.98 -5.78
C ASP A 79 11.91 -12.15 -4.75
N GLU A 80 12.43 -10.95 -4.44
CA GLU A 80 11.81 -9.98 -3.56
C GLU A 80 11.34 -8.70 -4.26
N TYR A 81 10.32 -8.08 -3.67
CA TYR A 81 9.88 -6.73 -4.00
C TYR A 81 9.74 -5.87 -2.75
N LEU A 82 9.91 -4.56 -2.92
CA LEU A 82 9.70 -3.55 -1.89
C LEU A 82 8.35 -2.89 -2.08
N ILE A 83 7.61 -2.72 -0.98
CA ILE A 83 6.41 -1.89 -0.93
C ILE A 83 6.83 -0.52 -0.40
N ILE A 84 6.67 0.52 -1.21
CA ILE A 84 7.06 1.89 -0.86
C ILE A 84 5.80 2.73 -0.68
N TYR A 85 5.65 3.34 0.48
CA TYR A 85 4.57 4.28 0.73
C TYR A 85 4.78 5.57 -0.08
N LEU A 86 3.76 6.02 -0.80
CA LEU A 86 3.84 7.25 -1.61
C LEU A 86 3.06 8.40 -0.99
N SER A 87 1.78 8.22 -0.69
CA SER A 87 0.92 9.31 -0.17
C SER A 87 -0.46 8.82 0.28
N GLY A 88 -1.22 9.69 0.95
CA GLY A 88 -2.67 9.56 1.15
C GLY A 88 -3.11 9.05 2.53
N ALA A 89 -2.20 8.55 3.36
CA ALA A 89 -2.56 8.16 4.72
C ALA A 89 -3.07 9.38 5.51
N ARG A 90 -4.16 9.20 6.28
CA ARG A 90 -4.72 10.27 7.13
C ARG A 90 -3.77 10.73 8.24
N ASN A 91 -2.76 9.92 8.55
CA ASN A 91 -1.66 10.19 9.45
C ASN A 91 -0.37 10.46 8.65
N ASP A 92 -0.41 11.45 7.76
CA ASP A 92 0.73 11.93 6.97
C ASP A 92 1.96 12.36 7.81
N GLN A 93 1.77 12.51 9.12
CA GLN A 93 2.83 12.73 10.08
C GLN A 93 3.62 11.48 10.47
N ASP A 94 3.00 10.29 10.44
CA ASP A 94 3.67 9.01 10.79
C ASP A 94 4.30 8.31 9.58
N TRP A 95 3.78 8.60 8.38
CA TRP A 95 4.23 8.01 7.12
C TRP A 95 4.65 9.10 6.15
N LYS A 96 5.95 9.18 5.86
CA LYS A 96 6.52 10.07 4.86
C LYS A 96 6.70 9.34 3.53
N ALA A 97 6.45 10.06 2.45
CA ALA A 97 6.63 9.54 1.10
C ALA A 97 8.05 8.96 0.90
N GLY A 98 8.12 7.79 0.27
CA GLY A 98 9.37 7.06 0.04
C GLY A 98 9.77 6.09 1.17
N GLU A 99 9.00 6.02 2.26
CA GLU A 99 9.25 5.04 3.31
C GLU A 99 8.91 3.61 2.91
N LEU A 100 9.69 2.67 3.44
CA LEU A 100 9.41 1.24 3.29
C LEU A 100 8.15 0.87 4.07
N LYS A 101 7.17 0.28 3.37
CA LYS A 101 5.90 -0.21 3.93
C LYS A 101 5.88 -1.73 4.09
N GLY A 102 6.80 -2.44 3.43
CA GLY A 102 6.92 -3.88 3.54
C GLY A 102 7.77 -4.49 2.45
N ARG A 103 7.93 -5.81 2.51
CA ARG A 103 8.65 -6.64 1.54
C ARG A 103 7.76 -7.79 1.09
N ILE A 104 7.81 -8.12 -0.19
CA ILE A 104 7.07 -9.22 -0.78
C ILE A 104 8.09 -10.25 -1.24
N GLN A 105 7.89 -11.51 -0.88
CA GLN A 105 8.70 -12.64 -1.33
C GLN A 105 7.86 -13.53 -2.26
N LYS A 106 8.41 -13.91 -3.42
CA LYS A 106 7.78 -14.90 -4.30
C LYS A 106 7.68 -16.26 -3.60
N THR A 107 6.54 -16.92 -3.77
CA THR A 107 6.40 -18.33 -3.42
C THR A 107 6.43 -19.20 -4.67
N ALA A 108 6.46 -20.52 -4.49
CA ALA A 108 6.29 -21.47 -5.58
C ALA A 108 4.88 -21.44 -6.22
N THR A 109 3.90 -20.86 -5.54
CA THR A 109 2.53 -20.72 -6.04
C THR A 109 2.42 -19.44 -6.87
N ALA A 110 2.01 -19.59 -8.14
CA ALA A 110 1.91 -18.48 -9.07
C ALA A 110 0.97 -17.39 -8.53
N ASN A 111 1.42 -16.14 -8.62
CA ASN A 111 0.71 -14.94 -8.15
C ASN A 111 0.36 -14.96 -6.65
N PHE A 112 1.06 -15.78 -5.85
CA PHE A 112 0.90 -15.86 -4.41
C PHE A 112 2.23 -15.56 -3.72
N PHE A 113 2.19 -14.74 -2.69
CA PHE A 113 3.38 -14.17 -2.06
C PHE A 113 3.27 -14.21 -0.54
N THR A 114 4.40 -14.33 0.14
CA THR A 114 4.51 -13.98 1.56
C THR A 114 4.95 -12.52 1.67
N VAL A 115 4.54 -11.86 2.75
CA VAL A 115 4.74 -10.42 2.91
C VAL A 115 5.17 -10.11 4.33
N GLU A 116 6.29 -9.41 4.45
CA GLU A 116 6.61 -8.66 5.66
C GLU A 116 5.93 -7.29 5.55
N TRP A 117 4.96 -7.01 6.41
CA TRP A 117 4.17 -5.80 6.36
C TRP A 117 4.46 -4.88 7.55
N ILE A 118 4.70 -3.60 7.28
CA ILE A 118 4.93 -2.60 8.33
C ILE A 118 3.60 -1.89 8.59
N GLY A 119 3.03 -2.14 9.77
CA GLY A 119 1.74 -1.62 10.23
C GLY A 119 1.69 -0.11 10.40
N ARG A 120 0.53 0.41 10.80
CA ARG A 120 0.38 1.86 11.04
C ARG A 120 1.32 2.37 12.13
N ASP A 121 1.46 1.57 13.18
CA ASP A 121 2.28 1.73 14.38
C ASP A 121 3.77 1.41 14.17
N LYS A 122 4.20 1.12 12.92
CA LYS A 122 5.54 0.63 12.55
C LYS A 122 5.89 -0.76 13.07
N SER A 123 4.95 -1.50 13.66
CA SER A 123 5.13 -2.92 13.96
C SER A 123 5.29 -3.72 12.68
N VAL A 124 6.11 -4.76 12.72
CA VAL A 124 6.34 -5.69 11.60
C VAL A 124 5.45 -6.90 11.78
N TYR A 125 4.73 -7.26 10.71
CA TYR A 125 3.85 -8.43 10.64
C TYR A 125 4.36 -9.35 9.53
N ASP A 126 4.68 -10.60 9.86
CA ASP A 126 5.23 -11.61 8.94
C ASP A 126 4.21 -12.69 8.55
N ASP A 127 3.02 -12.70 9.17
CA ASP A 127 1.89 -13.58 8.85
C ASP A 127 0.98 -13.05 7.72
N VAL A 128 1.53 -12.18 6.87
CA VAL A 128 0.80 -11.52 5.79
C VAL A 128 1.09 -12.22 4.46
N TYR A 129 0.04 -12.41 3.69
CA TYR A 129 0.09 -12.99 2.35
C TYR A 129 -0.45 -11.99 1.34
N ALA A 130 -0.02 -12.14 0.09
CA ALA A 130 -0.61 -11.40 -1.01
C ALA A 130 -0.99 -12.30 -2.18
N ASN A 131 -2.10 -11.96 -2.83
CA ASN A 131 -2.52 -12.57 -4.08
C ASN A 131 -2.71 -11.49 -5.15
N LEU A 132 -2.16 -11.73 -6.34
CA LEU A 132 -2.29 -10.85 -7.51
C LEU A 132 -3.25 -11.49 -8.52
N ASP A 133 -4.30 -10.77 -8.88
CA ASP A 133 -5.29 -11.19 -9.87
C ASP A 133 -5.59 -10.06 -10.89
N SER A 134 -6.65 -10.21 -11.69
CA SER A 134 -7.06 -9.21 -12.68
C SER A 134 -7.62 -7.92 -12.08
N SER A 135 -8.06 -7.94 -10.82
CA SER A 135 -8.58 -6.78 -10.09
C SER A 135 -7.47 -5.98 -9.41
N GLY A 136 -6.30 -6.59 -9.21
CA GLY A 136 -5.15 -5.96 -8.59
C GLY A 136 -4.49 -6.91 -7.60
N ILE A 137 -4.06 -6.37 -6.46
CA ILE A 137 -3.39 -7.15 -5.41
C ILE A 137 -4.15 -7.04 -4.10
N VAL A 138 -4.32 -8.17 -3.44
CA VAL A 138 -4.96 -8.27 -2.13
C VAL A 138 -3.91 -8.68 -1.12
N PHE A 139 -3.79 -7.93 -0.03
CA PHE A 139 -3.00 -8.31 1.14
C PHE A 139 -3.93 -8.80 2.23
N TYR A 140 -3.63 -9.92 2.87
CA TYR A 140 -4.44 -10.43 3.96
C TYR A 140 -3.59 -11.17 4.99
N SER A 141 -4.03 -11.14 6.24
CA SER A 141 -3.47 -11.94 7.34
C SER A 141 -4.51 -12.95 7.82
N SER A 142 -4.06 -14.15 8.17
CA SER A 142 -4.90 -15.24 8.70
C SER A 142 -5.09 -15.19 10.23
N GLY A 143 -4.67 -14.11 10.89
CA GLY A 143 -4.77 -13.95 12.35
C GLY A 143 -6.18 -13.68 12.92
N ILE A 144 -6.24 -13.45 14.24
CA ILE A 144 -7.47 -13.27 15.06
C ILE A 144 -8.36 -12.10 14.58
N SER A 145 -7.83 -11.20 13.76
CA SER A 145 -8.61 -10.21 13.04
C SER A 145 -8.21 -10.27 11.57
N ALA A 146 -8.98 -11.02 10.77
CA ALA A 146 -8.76 -11.10 9.33
C ALA A 146 -8.93 -9.69 8.73
N ILE A 147 -7.80 -9.05 8.44
CA ILE A 147 -7.75 -7.78 7.75
C ILE A 147 -7.35 -8.10 6.31
N SER A 148 -8.17 -7.68 5.36
CA SER A 148 -7.84 -7.71 3.94
C SER A 148 -7.79 -6.29 3.38
N TYR A 149 -6.75 -6.00 2.61
CA TYR A 149 -6.58 -4.74 1.90
C TYR A 149 -6.49 -5.00 0.41
N GLN A 150 -7.50 -4.52 -0.33
CA GLN A 150 -7.50 -4.52 -1.79
C GLN A 150 -6.78 -3.29 -2.32
N PHE A 151 -5.94 -3.51 -3.33
CA PHE A 151 -5.34 -2.43 -4.10
C PHE A 151 -5.51 -2.65 -5.59
N ILE A 152 -5.84 -1.58 -6.30
CA ILE A 152 -5.89 -1.55 -7.77
C ILE A 152 -4.60 -0.98 -8.33
N LYS A 153 -4.09 -1.58 -9.40
CA LYS A 153 -2.92 -1.07 -10.12
C LYS A 153 -3.35 0.12 -10.98
N VAL A 154 -2.81 1.30 -10.70
CA VAL A 154 -3.13 2.55 -11.43
C VAL A 154 -2.01 2.99 -12.37
N PHE A 155 -0.81 2.40 -12.26
CA PHE A 155 0.31 2.70 -13.15
C PHE A 155 1.31 1.53 -13.22
N PRO A 156 1.95 1.28 -14.37
CA PRO A 156 1.61 1.82 -15.68
C PRO A 156 0.27 1.28 -16.19
N VAL A 157 -0.46 2.10 -16.96
CA VAL A 157 -1.70 1.64 -17.63
C VAL A 157 -1.29 0.72 -18.77
N GLN A 158 -1.71 -0.55 -18.70
CA GLN A 158 -1.55 -1.49 -19.81
C GLN A 158 -2.47 -1.03 -20.94
N LYS A 159 -1.91 -0.91 -22.15
CA LYS A 159 -2.66 -0.61 -23.37
C LYS A 159 -3.15 -1.89 -24.01
#